data_AF-A0A7S1IFZ5-F1
#
_entry.id   AF-A0A7S1IFZ5-F1
#
_cell.length_a   1.000
_cell.length_b   1.000
_cell.length_c   1.000
_cell.angle_alpha   90.00
_cell.angle_beta   90.00
_cell.angle_gamma   90.00
#
_symmetry.space_group_name_H-M   'P 1'
#
loop_
_entity.id
_entity.type
_entity.pdbx_description
1 polymer ?
#
loop_
_entity_poly.entity_id
_entity_poly.type
_entity_poly.pdbx_seq_one_letter_code
_entity_poly.pdbx_strand_id
1 'polypeptide(L)'
;GPGFTHVGTAPRGEVATPVPTAVLKPVAGPGEVPHAAVARGAAGAQALFLALVPDEEEERVKGQLQQDLEVTLSNAGVACSVHLFGSWYSRLAIKASDTDFICVLEAPPEGTRAQSAELRHIAQIMKRAGYRDVEPIATARVPIIKCLAPKINTEIDMCFNFEERFTLGIHGG
;
A
#
# COMPACT_ATOMS: atom_id res chain seq x y z
N GLY A 1 51.01 -76.57 6.30
CA GLY A 1 51.16 -75.94 7.63
C GLY A 1 51.67 -74.53 7.49
N PRO A 2 51.75 -73.75 8.58
CA PRO A 2 50.82 -73.61 9.72
C PRO A 2 49.86 -72.42 9.44
N GLY A 3 48.86 -72.02 10.23
CA GLY A 3 48.38 -72.40 11.55
C GLY A 3 47.26 -71.44 11.99
N PHE A 4 46.39 -71.96 12.86
CA PHE A 4 45.63 -71.32 13.95
C PHE A 4 44.53 -70.26 13.69
N THR A 5 43.34 -70.69 14.10
CA THR A 5 42.17 -70.00 14.67
C THR A 5 42.49 -68.95 15.74
N HIS A 6 41.77 -67.82 15.78
CA HIS A 6 40.72 -67.54 16.79
C HIS A 6 40.07 -66.14 16.64
N VAL A 7 38.73 -66.15 16.62
CA VAL A 7 37.75 -65.22 17.21
C VAL A 7 38.24 -63.79 17.55
N GLY A 8 37.87 -62.83 16.69
CA GLY A 8 37.85 -61.40 17.03
C GLY A 8 36.50 -61.01 17.61
N THR A 9 36.52 -60.62 18.88
CA THR A 9 35.41 -60.06 19.66
C THR A 9 34.93 -58.73 19.10
N ALA A 10 33.61 -58.59 18.92
CA ALA A 10 32.97 -57.32 18.57
C ALA A 10 33.13 -56.30 19.72
N PRO A 11 33.55 -55.06 19.48
CA PRO A 11 33.47 -54.02 20.49
C PRO A 11 32.01 -53.64 20.74
N ARG A 12 31.67 -53.68 22.02
CA ARG A 12 30.38 -53.31 22.61
C ARG A 12 30.08 -51.83 22.36
N GLY A 13 28.85 -51.57 21.91
CA GLY A 13 27.99 -50.46 22.34
C GLY A 13 28.61 -49.06 22.34
N GLU A 14 28.56 -48.38 21.19
CA GLU A 14 28.51 -46.93 21.18
C GLU A 14 27.16 -46.51 21.78
N VAL A 15 27.21 -45.99 23.00
CA VAL A 15 26.09 -45.39 23.70
C VAL A 15 25.70 -44.14 22.90
N ALA A 16 24.54 -44.20 22.22
CA ALA A 16 23.93 -43.03 21.63
C ALA A 16 23.74 -41.98 22.72
N THR A 17 24.50 -40.89 22.64
CA THR A 17 24.27 -39.72 23.50
C THR A 17 22.86 -39.21 23.23
N PRO A 18 21.98 -39.07 24.25
CA PRO A 18 20.66 -38.51 24.02
C PRO A 18 20.82 -37.08 23.49
N VAL A 19 20.23 -36.83 22.32
CA VAL A 19 20.01 -35.47 21.82
C VAL A 19 19.28 -34.72 22.93
N PRO A 20 19.71 -33.52 23.35
CA PRO A 20 18.96 -32.75 24.32
C PRO A 20 17.63 -32.38 23.66
N THR A 21 16.59 -33.14 24.01
CA THR A 21 15.21 -32.73 23.79
C THR A 21 15.05 -31.43 24.56
N ALA A 22 15.16 -30.30 23.86
CA ALA A 22 14.76 -29.03 24.41
C ALA A 22 13.30 -29.22 24.81
N VAL A 23 13.07 -29.41 26.11
CA VAL A 23 11.74 -29.37 26.69
C VAL A 23 11.28 -27.96 26.38
N LEU A 24 10.48 -27.81 25.33
CA LEU A 24 9.71 -26.60 25.10
C LEU A 24 8.92 -26.42 26.38
N LYS A 25 9.32 -25.43 27.18
CA LYS A 25 8.53 -25.03 28.34
C LYS A 25 7.11 -24.83 27.82
N PRO A 26 6.10 -25.43 28.48
CA PRO A 26 4.73 -25.22 28.06
C PRO A 26 4.52 -23.71 27.95
N VAL A 27 4.03 -23.27 26.78
CA VAL A 27 3.42 -21.94 26.65
C VAL A 27 2.43 -21.88 27.80
N ALA A 28 2.64 -20.91 28.70
CA ALA A 28 1.76 -20.70 29.83
C ALA A 28 0.31 -20.75 29.32
N GLY A 29 -0.58 -21.41 30.06
CA GLY A 29 -2.02 -21.36 29.79
C GLY A 29 -2.52 -19.90 29.75
N PRO A 30 -3.83 -19.64 29.62
CA PRO A 30 -4.35 -18.27 29.66
C PRO A 30 -4.16 -17.67 31.06
N GLY A 31 -2.92 -17.31 31.38
CA GLY A 31 -2.48 -16.61 32.57
C GLY A 31 -2.55 -15.14 32.27
N GLU A 32 -3.06 -14.39 33.22
CA GLU A 32 -3.16 -12.94 33.18
C GLU A 32 -1.88 -12.34 32.60
N VAL A 33 -2.02 -11.66 31.47
CA VAL A 33 -0.91 -10.92 30.88
C VAL A 33 -0.45 -9.91 31.92
N PRO A 34 0.84 -9.89 32.33
CA PRO A 34 1.29 -8.99 33.38
C PRO A 34 0.92 -7.54 33.02
N HIS A 35 0.32 -6.80 33.94
CA HIS A 35 -0.14 -5.42 33.69
C HIS A 35 0.98 -4.53 33.10
N ALA A 36 2.23 -4.75 33.51
CA ALA A 36 3.38 -4.06 32.94
C ALA A 36 3.67 -4.44 31.48
N ALA A 37 3.42 -5.69 31.07
CA ALA A 37 3.54 -6.12 29.68
C ALA A 37 2.40 -5.54 28.83
N VAL A 38 1.17 -5.51 29.34
CA VAL A 38 0.02 -4.84 28.70
C VAL A 38 0.28 -3.34 28.52
N ALA A 39 0.77 -2.66 29.57
CA ALA A 39 1.10 -1.24 29.52
C ALA A 39 2.23 -0.93 28.53
N ARG A 40 3.28 -1.76 28.47
CA ARG A 40 4.34 -1.61 27.46
C ARG A 40 3.81 -1.84 26.04
N GLY A 41 2.93 -2.82 25.84
CA GLY A 41 2.28 -3.05 24.56
C GLY A 41 1.43 -1.86 24.12
N ALA A 42 0.63 -1.30 25.03
CA ALA A 42 -0.19 -0.12 24.77
C ALA A 42 0.67 1.12 24.43
N ALA A 43 1.74 1.38 25.18
CA ALA A 43 2.66 2.48 24.90
C ALA A 43 3.36 2.31 23.54
N GLY A 44 3.78 1.09 23.20
CA GLY A 44 4.36 0.79 21.90
C GLY A 44 3.38 1.01 20.74
N ALA A 45 2.13 0.57 20.89
CA ALA A 45 1.08 0.79 19.89
C ALA A 45 0.76 2.28 19.70
N GLN A 46 0.71 3.05 20.79
CA GLN A 46 0.48 4.50 20.73
C GLN A 46 1.65 5.23 20.05
N ALA A 47 2.90 4.87 20.37
CA ALA A 47 4.07 5.45 19.74
C ALA A 47 4.11 5.15 18.24
N LEU A 48 3.76 3.92 17.83
CA LEU A 48 3.64 3.55 16.43
C LEU A 48 2.54 4.35 15.74
N PHE A 49 1.35 4.46 16.34
CA PHE A 49 0.26 5.26 15.80
C PHE A 49 0.68 6.71 15.54
N LEU A 50 1.28 7.39 16.53
CA LEU A 50 1.75 8.76 16.38
C LEU A 50 2.86 8.92 15.32
N ALA A 51 3.69 7.89 15.13
CA ALA A 51 4.72 7.90 14.09
C ALA A 51 4.15 7.70 12.68
N LEU A 52 3.01 7.01 12.54
CA LEU A 52 2.41 6.66 11.25
C LEU A 52 1.28 7.61 10.82
N VAL A 53 0.61 8.30 11.75
CA VAL A 53 -0.45 9.26 11.40
C VAL A 53 0.15 10.44 10.63
N PRO A 54 -0.42 10.81 9.47
CA PRO A 54 0.01 12.00 8.75
C PRO A 54 -0.09 13.25 9.61
N ASP A 55 0.91 14.13 9.49
CA ASP A 55 0.86 15.42 10.15
C ASP A 55 0.16 16.49 9.29
N GLU A 56 -0.12 17.65 9.90
CA GLU A 56 -0.83 18.75 9.25
C GLU A 56 -0.13 19.24 7.97
N GLU A 57 1.21 19.14 7.91
CA GLU A 57 1.97 19.52 6.72
C GLU A 57 1.75 18.52 5.58
N GLU A 58 1.73 17.22 5.89
CA GLU A 58 1.42 16.15 4.95
C GLU A 58 0.00 16.30 4.39
N GLU A 59 -0.99 16.62 5.24
CA GLU A 59 -2.36 16.95 4.83
C GLU A 59 -2.42 18.17 3.91
N ARG A 60 -1.73 19.27 4.29
CA ARG A 60 -1.67 20.50 3.49
C ARG A 60 -1.05 20.26 2.12
N VAL A 61 0.04 19.50 2.07
CA VAL A 61 0.74 19.15 0.82
C VAL A 61 -0.16 18.34 -0.11
N LYS A 62 -0.90 17.35 0.42
CA LYS A 62 -1.82 16.55 -0.39
C LYS A 62 -3.06 17.31 -0.83
N GLY A 63 -3.59 18.19 0.00
CA GLY A 63 -4.65 19.13 -0.38
C GLY A 63 -4.21 20.07 -1.52
N GLN A 64 -2.98 20.58 -1.47
CA GLN A 64 -2.42 21.38 -2.56
C GLN A 64 -2.24 20.56 -3.85
N LEU A 65 -1.80 19.30 -3.73
CA LEU A 65 -1.67 18.40 -4.87
C LEU A 65 -3.03 18.14 -5.55
N GLN A 66 -4.10 17.97 -4.77
CA GLN A 66 -5.46 17.83 -5.29
C GLN A 66 -5.85 19.05 -6.16
N GLN A 67 -5.65 20.26 -5.63
CA GLN A 67 -5.96 21.51 -6.34
C GLN A 67 -5.08 21.67 -7.58
N ASP A 68 -3.77 21.39 -7.48
CA ASP A 68 -2.84 21.47 -8.60
C ASP A 68 -3.24 20.52 -9.74
N LEU A 69 -3.70 19.30 -9.42
CA LEU A 69 -4.20 18.33 -10.41
C LEU A 69 -5.46 18.84 -11.11
N GLU A 70 -6.45 19.31 -10.35
CA GLU A 70 -7.71 19.82 -10.90
C GLU A 70 -7.49 21.04 -11.81
N VAL A 71 -6.65 21.99 -11.38
CA VAL A 71 -6.26 23.16 -12.18
C VAL A 71 -5.48 22.75 -13.44
N THR A 72 -4.57 21.77 -13.33
CA THR A 72 -3.81 21.27 -14.47
C THR A 72 -4.72 20.68 -15.55
N LEU A 73 -5.70 19.87 -15.15
CA LEU A 73 -6.66 19.24 -16.05
C LEU A 73 -7.62 20.28 -16.66
N SER A 74 -8.16 21.17 -15.83
CA SER A 74 -9.04 22.25 -16.27
C SER A 74 -8.36 23.18 -17.29
N ASN A 75 -7.11 23.59 -17.05
CA ASN A 75 -6.33 24.41 -17.99
C ASN A 75 -6.07 23.72 -19.34
N ALA A 76 -6.09 22.38 -19.36
CA ALA A 76 -5.94 21.60 -20.58
C ALA A 76 -7.29 21.32 -21.28
N GLY A 77 -8.40 21.84 -20.76
CA GLY A 77 -9.75 21.66 -21.32
C GLY A 77 -10.46 20.40 -20.83
N VAL A 78 -9.93 19.71 -19.81
CA VAL A 78 -10.58 18.55 -19.19
C VAL A 78 -11.44 19.06 -18.03
N ALA A 79 -12.75 19.09 -18.23
CA ALA A 79 -13.71 19.45 -17.19
C ALA A 79 -13.92 18.25 -16.25
N CYS A 80 -13.39 18.35 -15.04
CA CYS A 80 -13.42 17.28 -14.05
C CYS A 80 -13.33 17.81 -12.63
N SER A 81 -13.77 16.99 -11.67
CA SER A 81 -13.45 17.17 -10.25
C SER A 81 -12.50 16.09 -9.76
N VAL A 82 -11.54 16.48 -8.93
CA VAL A 82 -10.51 15.58 -8.37
C VAL A 82 -10.69 15.50 -6.86
N HIS A 83 -10.78 14.28 -6.33
CA HIS A 83 -10.98 14.04 -4.90
C HIS A 83 -9.93 13.06 -4.36
N LEU A 84 -9.35 13.35 -3.20
CA LEU A 84 -8.60 12.36 -2.43
C LEU A 84 -9.51 11.21 -2.00
N PHE A 85 -9.05 9.98 -2.16
CA PHE A 85 -9.77 8.79 -1.70
C PHE A 85 -8.81 7.80 -1.00
N GLY A 86 -9.32 6.62 -0.64
CA GLY A 86 -8.50 5.53 -0.13
C GLY A 86 -8.09 5.69 1.33
N SER A 87 -6.83 5.33 1.62
CA SER A 87 -6.28 5.34 2.98
C SER A 87 -6.31 6.74 3.61
N TRP A 88 -6.13 7.78 2.79
CA TRP A 88 -6.19 9.18 3.20
C TRP A 88 -7.58 9.64 3.63
N TYR A 89 -8.62 9.24 2.89
CA TYR A 89 -9.99 9.56 3.26
C TYR A 89 -10.46 8.80 4.51
N SER A 90 -10.01 7.55 4.68
CA SER A 90 -10.42 6.68 5.81
C SER A 90 -9.67 6.93 7.12
N ARG A 91 -8.73 7.89 7.16
CA ARG A 91 -7.83 8.17 8.31
C ARG A 91 -7.01 6.96 8.77
N LEU A 92 -6.83 5.99 7.88
CA LEU A 92 -5.93 4.85 8.06
C LEU A 92 -4.63 5.04 7.26
N ALA A 93 -4.43 6.22 6.69
CA ALA A 93 -3.20 6.58 6.00
C ALA A 93 -2.00 6.42 6.94
N ILE A 94 -0.95 5.86 6.37
CA ILE A 94 0.37 5.81 6.96
C ILE A 94 1.19 6.90 6.27
N LYS A 95 2.09 7.56 7.02
CA LYS A 95 3.06 8.50 6.44
C LYS A 95 3.74 7.91 5.21
N ALA A 96 3.94 8.75 4.19
CA ALA A 96 4.51 8.36 2.91
C ALA A 96 3.74 7.28 2.12
N SER A 97 2.47 7.01 2.44
CA SER A 97 1.64 6.18 1.58
C SER A 97 1.43 6.83 0.21
N ASP A 98 1.22 5.98 -0.79
CA ASP A 98 0.70 6.36 -2.11
C ASP A 98 -0.57 7.21 -1.93
N THR A 99 -0.78 8.10 -2.91
CA THR A 99 -1.90 9.03 -2.89
C THR A 99 -2.91 8.64 -3.95
N ASP A 100 -4.04 8.10 -3.50
CA ASP A 100 -5.15 7.73 -4.36
C ASP A 100 -6.04 8.95 -4.64
N PHE A 101 -6.26 9.23 -5.92
CA PHE A 101 -7.25 10.22 -6.36
C PHE A 101 -8.32 9.58 -7.20
N ILE A 102 -9.54 10.09 -7.09
CA ILE A 102 -10.60 9.84 -8.07
C ILE A 102 -10.86 11.11 -8.87
N CYS A 103 -10.75 10.97 -10.19
CA CYS A 103 -11.10 11.98 -11.17
C CYS A 103 -12.48 11.65 -11.74
N VAL A 104 -13.43 12.56 -11.56
CA VAL A 104 -14.80 12.46 -12.09
C VAL A 104 -14.92 13.46 -13.23
N LEU A 105 -15.05 12.95 -14.46
CA LEU A 105 -15.26 13.78 -15.64
C LEU A 105 -16.70 14.29 -15.68
N GLU A 106 -16.90 15.56 -16.01
CA GLU A 106 -18.25 16.13 -16.16
C GLU A 106 -19.01 15.52 -17.35
N ALA A 107 -18.29 15.23 -18.44
CA ALA A 107 -18.81 14.60 -19.64
C ALA A 107 -17.94 13.40 -20.02
N PRO A 108 -18.20 12.21 -19.42
CA PRO A 108 -17.37 11.05 -19.68
C PRO A 108 -17.57 10.53 -21.12
N PRO A 109 -16.50 10.17 -21.84
CA PRO A 109 -16.60 9.54 -23.15
C PRO A 109 -17.35 8.21 -23.12
N GLU A 110 -18.22 8.00 -24.12
CA GLU A 110 -18.95 6.75 -24.29
C GLU A 110 -18.11 5.67 -24.98
N GLY A 111 -18.09 4.49 -24.36
CA GLY A 111 -17.46 3.30 -24.92
C GLY A 111 -15.95 3.20 -24.66
N THR A 112 -15.49 1.95 -24.55
CA THR A 112 -14.13 1.60 -24.11
C THR A 112 -13.02 2.23 -24.94
N ARG A 113 -13.22 2.38 -26.26
CA ARG A 113 -12.24 2.99 -27.16
C ARG A 113 -12.05 4.49 -26.89
N ALA A 114 -13.15 5.22 -26.68
CA ALA A 114 -13.12 6.65 -26.40
C ALA A 114 -12.55 6.90 -24.99
N GLN A 115 -12.98 6.13 -23.99
CA GLN A 115 -12.41 6.14 -22.63
C GLN A 115 -10.89 5.90 -22.63
N SER A 116 -10.43 4.90 -23.39
CA SER A 116 -8.99 4.64 -23.53
C SER A 116 -8.23 5.76 -24.22
N ALA A 117 -8.86 6.46 -25.17
CA ALA A 117 -8.26 7.61 -25.84
C ALA A 117 -8.16 8.81 -24.88
N GLU A 118 -9.20 9.07 -24.11
CA GLU A 118 -9.25 10.12 -23.10
C GLU A 118 -8.22 9.88 -21.99
N LEU A 119 -8.13 8.66 -21.45
CA LEU A 119 -7.12 8.31 -20.46
C LEU A 119 -5.69 8.56 -20.97
N ARG A 120 -5.40 8.25 -22.23
CA ARG A 120 -4.10 8.53 -22.86
C ARG A 120 -3.88 10.03 -23.08
N HIS A 121 -4.92 10.78 -23.41
CA HIS A 121 -4.85 12.23 -23.55
C HIS A 121 -4.51 12.89 -22.21
N ILE A 122 -5.19 12.51 -21.14
CA ILE A 122 -4.93 12.98 -19.78
C ILE A 122 -3.52 12.60 -19.34
N ALA A 123 -3.04 11.38 -19.61
CA ALA A 123 -1.66 11.01 -19.34
C ALA A 123 -0.64 11.90 -20.06
N GLN A 124 -0.93 12.35 -21.29
CA GLN A 124 -0.07 13.30 -22.00
C GLN A 124 -0.09 14.69 -21.36
N ILE A 125 -1.24 15.14 -20.88
CA ILE A 125 -1.37 16.41 -20.13
C ILE A 125 -0.50 16.35 -18.87
N MET A 126 -0.60 15.27 -18.09
CA MET A 126 0.21 15.08 -16.88
C MET A 126 1.71 15.07 -17.19
N LYS A 127 2.15 14.39 -18.25
CA LYS A 127 3.57 14.42 -18.70
C LYS A 127 4.02 15.85 -19.02
N ARG A 128 3.20 16.64 -19.71
CA ARG A 128 3.53 18.05 -20.04
C ARG A 128 3.55 18.95 -18.81
N ALA A 129 2.75 18.64 -17.80
CA ALA A 129 2.74 19.33 -16.52
C ALA A 129 3.92 18.94 -15.59
N GLY A 130 4.79 18.02 -16.04
CA GLY A 130 6.01 17.65 -15.32
C GLY A 130 5.88 16.46 -14.38
N TYR A 131 4.75 15.74 -14.39
CA TYR A 131 4.62 14.46 -13.68
C TYR A 131 5.55 13.43 -14.33
N ARG A 132 6.20 12.62 -13.48
CA ARG A 132 7.16 11.59 -13.91
C ARG A 132 6.48 10.22 -13.93
N ASP A 133 7.07 9.28 -14.67
CA ASP A 133 6.65 7.87 -14.71
C ASP A 133 5.15 7.68 -14.97
N VAL A 134 4.58 8.51 -15.86
CA VAL A 134 3.14 8.52 -16.13
C VAL A 134 2.75 7.32 -17.02
N GLU A 135 2.00 6.40 -16.43
CA GLU A 135 1.54 5.13 -17.00
C GLU A 135 0.01 5.04 -17.00
N PRO A 136 -0.65 5.14 -18.16
CA PRO A 136 -2.07 4.89 -18.29
C PRO A 136 -2.37 3.37 -18.37
N ILE A 137 -3.20 2.88 -17.45
CA ILE A 137 -3.62 1.47 -17.38
C ILE A 137 -5.13 1.41 -17.63
N ALA A 138 -5.51 1.17 -18.89
CA ALA A 138 -6.91 1.14 -19.34
C ALA A 138 -7.54 -0.27 -19.35
N THR A 139 -6.77 -1.32 -19.08
CA THR A 139 -7.21 -2.72 -19.20
C THR A 139 -7.84 -3.27 -17.92
N ALA A 140 -7.77 -2.55 -16.81
CA ALA A 140 -8.39 -2.92 -15.55
C ALA A 140 -9.89 -2.54 -15.53
N ARG A 141 -10.64 -3.07 -14.56
CA ARG A 141 -12.06 -2.74 -14.38
C ARG A 141 -12.28 -1.24 -14.14
N VAL A 142 -11.35 -0.60 -13.44
CA VAL A 142 -11.30 0.85 -13.24
C VAL A 142 -10.04 1.35 -13.95
N PRO A 143 -10.15 2.21 -14.97
CA PRO A 143 -8.99 2.78 -15.61
C PRO A 143 -8.23 3.69 -14.64
N ILE A 144 -6.91 3.57 -14.62
CA ILE A 144 -6.04 4.36 -13.75
C ILE A 144 -4.91 5.02 -14.53
N ILE A 145 -4.40 6.14 -14.01
CA ILE A 145 -3.09 6.68 -14.36
C ILE A 145 -2.22 6.62 -13.12
N LYS A 146 -1.11 5.90 -13.24
CA LYS A 146 -0.08 5.84 -12.22
C LYS A 146 1.03 6.82 -12.56
N CYS A 147 1.50 7.62 -11.61
CA CYS A 147 2.59 8.57 -11.85
C CYS A 147 3.26 9.06 -10.56
N LEU A 148 4.28 9.90 -10.69
CA LEU A 148 5.02 10.49 -9.58
C LEU A 148 4.89 12.03 -9.59
N ALA A 149 4.45 12.59 -8.45
CA ALA A 149 4.32 14.02 -8.26
C ALA A 149 5.70 14.70 -8.24
N PRO A 150 5.95 15.73 -9.08
CA PRO A 150 7.30 16.28 -9.22
C PRO A 150 7.80 17.00 -7.97
N LYS A 151 6.91 17.68 -7.24
CA LYS A 151 7.24 18.55 -6.10
C LYS A 151 7.58 17.75 -4.82
N ILE A 152 6.84 16.67 -4.57
CA ILE A 152 6.87 15.95 -3.30
C ILE A 152 7.37 14.51 -3.43
N ASN A 153 7.68 14.08 -4.67
CA ASN A 153 8.16 12.74 -4.98
C ASN A 153 7.25 11.63 -4.42
N THR A 154 5.95 11.85 -4.51
CA THR A 154 4.91 10.92 -4.02
C THR A 154 4.23 10.25 -5.19
N GLU A 155 4.01 8.94 -5.06
CA GLU A 155 3.28 8.13 -6.03
C GLU A 155 1.79 8.48 -6.01
N ILE A 156 1.21 8.57 -7.20
CA ILE A 156 -0.18 8.91 -7.44
C ILE A 156 -0.82 7.80 -8.26
N ASP A 157 -1.90 7.24 -7.74
CA ASP A 157 -2.84 6.41 -8.49
C ASP A 157 -4.13 7.21 -8.70
N MET A 158 -4.32 7.70 -9.93
CA MET A 158 -5.50 8.46 -10.31
C MET A 158 -6.50 7.57 -11.03
N CYS A 159 -7.59 7.25 -10.35
CA CYS A 159 -8.71 6.49 -10.89
C CYS A 159 -9.64 7.40 -11.69
N PHE A 160 -10.10 6.91 -12.85
CA PHE A 160 -11.05 7.63 -13.68
C PHE A 160 -12.39 6.93 -13.66
N ASN A 161 -13.41 7.66 -13.19
CA ASN A 161 -14.77 7.20 -13.33
C ASN A 161 -15.35 7.70 -14.65
N PHE A 162 -15.47 6.79 -15.63
CA PHE A 162 -16.11 7.05 -16.91
C PHE A 162 -17.58 6.63 -16.95
N GLU A 163 -18.13 6.13 -15.85
CA GLU A 163 -19.54 5.77 -15.74
C GLU A 163 -20.30 6.90 -15.03
N GLU A 164 -21.41 7.38 -15.59
CA GLU A 164 -22.29 8.37 -14.94
C GLU A 164 -22.92 7.87 -13.62
N ARG A 165 -22.74 6.59 -13.28
CA ARG A 165 -23.42 5.92 -12.15
C ARG A 165 -22.72 6.02 -10.80
N PHE A 166 -21.49 6.51 -10.75
CA PHE A 166 -20.80 6.82 -9.49
C PHE A 166 -20.75 8.33 -9.29
N THR A 167 -21.91 8.95 -9.11
CA THR A 167 -21.97 10.17 -8.29
C THR A 167 -21.67 9.71 -6.87
N LEU A 168 -20.38 9.74 -6.51
CA LEU A 168 -19.98 9.64 -5.11
C LEU A 168 -20.84 10.66 -4.36
N GLY A 169 -21.56 10.21 -3.35
CA GLY A 169 -22.39 11.04 -2.48
C GLY A 169 -21.57 12.02 -1.65
N ILE A 170 -20.61 12.72 -2.25
CA ILE A 170 -19.84 13.81 -1.69
C ILE A 170 -20.73 15.06 -1.73
N HIS A 171 -21.85 15.00 -1.01
CA HIS A 171 -22.53 16.21 -0.59
C HIS A 171 -21.75 16.71 0.63
N GLY A 172 -20.98 17.78 0.44
CA GLY A 172 -20.40 18.54 1.53
C GLY A 172 -21.51 19.04 2.46
N GLY A 173 -21.29 18.88 3.76
CA GLY A 173 -22.01 19.63 4.79
C GLY A 173 -21.46 21.03 4.96
#